data_AF-D5E8N9-F1
#
_entry.id   AF-D5E8N9-F1
#
_cell.length_a   1.000
_cell.length_b   1.000
_cell.length_c   1.000
_cell.angle_alpha   90.00
_cell.angle_beta   90.00
_cell.angle_gamma   90.00
#
_symmetry.space_group_name_H-M   'P 1'
#
loop_
_entity.id
_entity.type
_entity.pdbx_description
1 polymer ?
#
loop_
_entity_poly.entity_id
_entity_poly.type
_entity_poly.pdbx_seq_one_letter_code
_entity_poly.pdbx_strand_id
1 'polypeptide(L)'
;MSSKPNFLIKWSAFLWCLKIFTYSATLTALLALATYAIMTALAEPVIINETIERTTSAATSKVQRGAGYVGIAWSIFLFNSLAALTASAGTALFVYFNRFLLKDITSRRHHHNYAKISIAMEKALYPIYRVLEWPAERFFGFKSINTQKAENLVWNYTGYSRYHFQLLTAIVPFSVPLLVAAANGAILGMLFAFHLFNGAFTGYHLAGINGIVGGIIYNITFFISAILPHGIIEIPVILLSTSIGYAIADSNCRLVRDKNLFVSDNIADLQADIATEERNTGTILFSPLFWKIYLFFVLLLLITAFIETEITPSIITWALSIVEPFVSSLLNS
;
A
#
# COMPACT_ATOMS: atom_id res chain seq x y z
N MET A 1 -17.21 26.43 -17.74
CA MET A 1 -15.83 26.68 -17.29
C MET A 1 -14.90 25.75 -18.06
N SER A 2 -13.90 26.32 -18.73
CA SER A 2 -12.92 25.64 -19.59
C SER A 2 -12.21 24.50 -18.84
N SER A 3 -12.43 23.26 -19.28
CA SER A 3 -11.82 22.06 -18.73
C SER A 3 -10.41 21.90 -19.27
N LYS A 4 -9.41 22.39 -18.52
CA LYS A 4 -8.03 21.90 -18.69
C LYS A 4 -8.05 20.37 -18.60
N PRO A 5 -7.20 19.64 -19.35
CA PRO A 5 -7.07 18.21 -19.17
C PRO A 5 -6.68 17.96 -17.70
N ASN A 6 -7.63 17.40 -16.93
CA ASN A 6 -7.35 16.95 -15.57
C ASN A 6 -6.35 15.80 -15.71
N PHE A 7 -5.07 16.10 -15.47
CA PHE A 7 -4.06 15.07 -15.33
C PHE A 7 -4.46 14.15 -14.18
N LEU A 8 -4.74 12.87 -14.50
CA LEU A 8 -5.04 11.82 -13.52
C LEU A 8 -3.89 11.63 -12.52
N ILE A 9 -2.66 11.88 -12.98
CA ILE A 9 -1.45 11.77 -12.17
C ILE A 9 -0.95 13.18 -11.86
N LYS A 10 -1.07 13.60 -10.60
CA LYS A 10 -0.52 14.86 -10.10
C LYS A 10 0.87 14.60 -9.52
N TRP A 11 1.82 15.50 -9.81
CA TRP A 11 3.18 15.38 -9.27
C TRP A 11 3.23 15.36 -7.74
N SER A 12 2.36 16.13 -7.08
CA SER A 12 2.26 16.12 -5.61
C SER A 12 1.79 14.77 -5.06
N ALA A 13 0.89 14.07 -5.75
CA ALA A 13 0.43 12.74 -5.36
C ALA A 13 1.57 11.72 -5.52
N PHE A 14 2.31 11.79 -6.63
CA PHE A 14 3.48 10.94 -6.85
C PHE A 14 4.56 11.14 -5.78
N LEU A 15 4.90 12.39 -5.47
CA LEU A 15 5.87 12.70 -4.42
C LEU A 15 5.40 12.22 -3.04
N TRP A 16 4.10 12.27 -2.76
CA TRP A 16 3.54 11.73 -1.52
C TRP A 16 3.73 10.21 -1.46
N CYS A 17 3.37 9.49 -2.53
CA CYS A 17 3.56 8.03 -2.62
C CYS A 17 5.03 7.65 -2.48
N LEU A 18 5.94 8.37 -3.15
CA LEU A 18 7.38 8.14 -3.07
C LEU A 18 7.91 8.37 -1.65
N LYS A 19 7.43 9.41 -0.95
CA LYS A 19 7.78 9.66 0.46
C LYS A 19 7.34 8.51 1.36
N ILE A 20 6.09 8.06 1.26
CA ILE A 20 5.59 6.93 2.06
C ILE A 20 6.39 5.66 1.76
N PHE A 21 6.65 5.37 0.49
CA PHE A 21 7.44 4.22 0.07
C PHE A 21 8.85 4.26 0.67
N THR A 22 9.56 5.38 0.52
CA THR A 22 10.94 5.54 1.03
C THR A 22 11.02 5.54 2.55
N TYR A 23 10.08 6.20 3.25
CA TYR A 23 10.00 6.13 4.71
C TYR A 23 9.72 4.72 5.20
N SER A 24 8.81 3.99 4.54
CA SER A 24 8.53 2.61 4.93
C SER A 24 9.74 1.71 4.69
N ALA A 25 10.40 1.82 3.54
CA ALA A 25 11.60 1.04 3.22
C ALA A 25 12.75 1.30 4.19
N THR A 26 13.01 2.57 4.52
CA THR A 26 14.07 2.93 5.47
C THR A 26 13.73 2.47 6.88
N LEU A 27 12.50 2.69 7.34
CA LEU A 27 12.06 2.27 8.67
C LEU A 27 12.13 0.75 8.83
N THR A 28 11.61 -0.03 7.88
CA THR A 28 11.65 -1.49 7.98
C THR A 28 13.05 -2.04 7.81
N ALA A 29 13.91 -1.44 6.99
CA ALA A 29 15.31 -1.82 6.91
C ALA A 29 16.01 -1.63 8.26
N LEU A 30 15.83 -0.47 8.91
CA LEU A 30 16.42 -0.18 10.22
C LEU A 30 15.86 -1.10 11.31
N LEU A 31 14.55 -1.32 11.35
CA LEU A 31 13.91 -2.22 12.31
C LEU A 31 14.38 -3.67 12.10
N ALA A 32 14.49 -4.12 10.85
CA ALA A 32 15.00 -5.44 10.54
C ALA A 32 16.46 -5.59 11.00
N LEU A 33 17.33 -4.63 10.67
CA LEU A 33 18.74 -4.64 11.12
C LEU A 33 18.87 -4.59 12.65
N ALA A 34 18.07 -3.78 13.33
CA ALA A 34 18.06 -3.74 14.79
C ALA A 34 17.59 -5.08 15.39
N THR A 35 16.56 -5.68 14.80
CA THR A 35 16.06 -7.01 15.21
C THR A 35 17.13 -8.07 14.98
N TYR A 36 17.81 -8.04 13.83
CA TYR A 36 18.95 -8.91 13.54
C TYR A 36 20.06 -8.78 14.57
N ALA A 37 20.47 -7.56 14.91
CA ALA A 37 21.53 -7.31 15.88
C ALA A 37 21.15 -7.80 17.29
N ILE A 38 19.94 -7.48 17.75
CA ILE A 38 19.42 -7.91 19.06
C ILE A 38 19.32 -9.43 19.12
N MET A 39 18.74 -10.06 18.10
CA MET A 39 18.55 -11.50 18.09
C MET A 39 19.87 -12.25 17.93
N THR A 40 20.86 -11.72 17.21
CA THR A 40 22.20 -12.33 17.18
C THR A 40 22.88 -12.27 18.55
N ALA A 41 22.58 -11.24 19.36
CA ALA A 41 23.09 -11.13 20.72
C ALA A 41 22.32 -12.00 21.74
N LEU A 42 21.07 -12.36 21.46
CA LEU A 42 20.17 -13.05 22.40
C LEU A 42 19.80 -14.50 22.01
N ALA A 43 19.98 -14.88 20.75
CA ALA A 43 19.53 -16.15 20.16
C ALA A 43 20.48 -16.59 19.02
N GLU A 44 20.30 -17.83 18.52
CA GLU A 44 21.06 -18.31 17.36
C GLU A 44 20.52 -17.69 16.05
N PRO A 45 21.41 -17.29 15.11
CA PRO A 45 21.07 -16.66 13.83
C PRO A 45 20.03 -17.41 12.97
N VAL A 46 19.94 -18.73 13.14
CA VAL A 46 19.07 -19.64 12.39
C VAL A 46 17.58 -19.26 12.51
N ILE A 47 17.14 -18.83 13.70
CA ILE A 47 15.72 -18.50 13.96
C ILE A 47 15.28 -17.27 13.16
N ILE A 48 16.21 -16.35 12.88
CA ILE A 48 15.91 -15.08 12.19
C ILE A 48 15.78 -15.30 10.69
N ASN A 49 16.70 -16.09 10.12
CA ASN A 49 16.64 -16.46 8.71
C ASN A 49 15.36 -17.23 8.40
N GLU A 50 14.95 -18.18 9.24
CA GLU A 50 13.67 -18.86 9.05
C GLU A 50 12.47 -17.90 9.13
N THR A 51 12.47 -16.93 10.04
CA THR A 51 11.34 -16.01 10.21
C THR A 51 11.19 -15.07 9.01
N ILE A 52 12.31 -14.60 8.46
CA ILE A 52 12.29 -13.70 7.30
C ILE A 52 12.12 -14.47 6.00
N GLU A 53 12.70 -15.67 5.86
CA GLU A 53 12.37 -16.58 4.77
C GLU A 53 10.89 -16.92 4.78
N ARG A 54 10.28 -17.19 5.94
CA ARG A 54 8.82 -17.41 6.04
C ARG A 54 8.02 -16.17 5.70
N THR A 55 8.45 -14.98 6.11
CA THR A 55 7.74 -13.72 5.81
C THR A 55 7.85 -13.36 4.33
N THR A 56 9.03 -13.54 3.75
CA THR A 56 9.34 -13.33 2.33
C THR A 56 8.64 -14.37 1.47
N SER A 57 8.73 -15.65 1.85
CA SER A 57 7.98 -16.75 1.23
C SER A 57 6.48 -16.52 1.35
N ALA A 58 5.95 -16.05 2.48
CA ALA A 58 4.53 -15.71 2.59
C ALA A 58 4.14 -14.60 1.61
N ALA A 59 4.97 -13.57 1.45
CA ALA A 59 4.77 -12.47 0.51
C ALA A 59 4.83 -12.94 -0.97
N THR A 60 5.75 -13.83 -1.32
CA THR A 60 5.94 -14.36 -2.69
C THR A 60 5.15 -15.64 -2.97
N SER A 61 4.53 -16.25 -1.95
CA SER A 61 3.81 -17.53 -2.03
C SER A 61 2.65 -17.50 -3.01
N LYS A 62 2.09 -16.31 -3.27
CA LYS A 62 1.01 -16.12 -4.25
C LYS A 62 1.55 -16.28 -5.66
N VAL A 63 2.70 -15.66 -5.95
CA VAL A 63 3.40 -15.78 -7.23
C VAL A 63 3.89 -17.21 -7.44
N GLN A 64 4.47 -17.83 -6.42
CA GLN A 64 4.95 -19.22 -6.51
C GLN A 64 3.80 -20.23 -6.71
N ARG A 65 2.68 -20.07 -5.99
CA ARG A 65 1.49 -20.91 -6.20
C ARG A 65 0.89 -20.72 -7.59
N GLY A 66 0.80 -19.47 -8.08
CA GLY A 66 0.33 -19.19 -9.43
C GLY A 66 1.26 -19.76 -10.51
N ALA A 67 2.57 -19.74 -10.28
CA ALA A 67 3.57 -20.27 -11.21
C ALA A 67 3.39 -21.77 -11.47
N GLY A 68 2.86 -22.52 -10.49
CA GLY A 68 2.50 -23.92 -10.65
C GLY A 68 1.41 -24.20 -11.69
N TYR A 69 0.63 -23.18 -12.09
CA TYR A 69 -0.46 -23.31 -13.06
C TYR A 69 -0.17 -22.64 -14.41
N VAL A 70 0.47 -21.47 -14.40
CA VAL A 70 0.64 -20.64 -15.61
C VAL A 70 2.12 -20.37 -15.98
N GLY A 71 3.06 -20.88 -15.19
CA GLY A 71 4.48 -20.55 -15.31
C GLY A 71 4.86 -19.27 -14.57
N ILE A 72 6.16 -19.12 -14.26
CA ILE A 72 6.65 -18.07 -13.36
C ILE A 72 6.48 -16.66 -13.96
N ALA A 73 6.81 -16.46 -15.23
CA ALA A 73 6.67 -15.17 -15.91
C ALA A 73 5.22 -14.69 -15.94
N TRP A 74 4.29 -15.57 -16.30
CA TRP A 74 2.86 -15.24 -16.33
C TRP A 74 2.29 -14.99 -14.94
N SER A 75 2.77 -15.72 -13.93
CA SER A 75 2.36 -15.50 -12.54
C SER A 75 2.78 -14.12 -12.05
N ILE A 76 4.05 -13.74 -12.24
CA ILE A 76 4.58 -12.40 -11.92
C ILE A 76 3.75 -11.32 -12.63
N PHE A 77 3.58 -11.46 -13.94
CA PHE A 77 2.80 -10.52 -14.75
C PHE A 77 1.37 -10.31 -14.24
N LEU A 78 0.63 -11.40 -13.98
CA LEU A 78 -0.76 -11.34 -13.56
C LEU A 78 -0.91 -10.70 -12.17
N PHE A 79 -0.07 -11.09 -11.20
CA PHE A 79 -0.13 -10.53 -9.86
C PHE A 79 0.29 -9.06 -9.82
N ASN A 80 1.32 -8.67 -10.57
CA ASN A 80 1.75 -7.28 -10.65
C ASN A 80 0.69 -6.41 -11.35
N SER A 81 0.05 -6.92 -12.41
CA SER A 81 -1.06 -6.22 -13.08
C SER A 81 -2.26 -6.03 -12.15
N LEU A 82 -2.62 -7.07 -11.39
CA LEU A 82 -3.69 -6.99 -10.39
C LEU A 82 -3.34 -6.03 -9.24
N ALA A 83 -2.08 -5.99 -8.82
CA ALA A 83 -1.59 -5.05 -7.82
C ALA A 83 -1.69 -3.61 -8.33
N ALA A 84 -1.29 -3.33 -9.58
CA ALA A 84 -1.44 -2.02 -10.21
C ALA A 84 -2.92 -1.59 -10.33
N LEU A 85 -3.82 -2.52 -10.68
CA LEU A 85 -5.25 -2.26 -10.70
C LEU A 85 -5.79 -1.95 -9.30
N THR A 86 -5.38 -2.73 -8.30
CA THR A 86 -5.78 -2.53 -6.90
C THR A 86 -5.27 -1.18 -6.37
N ALA A 87 -4.04 -0.81 -6.70
CA ALA A 87 -3.44 0.47 -6.31
C ALA A 87 -4.14 1.68 -6.92
N SER A 88 -4.59 1.55 -8.18
CA SER A 88 -5.22 2.65 -8.93
C SER A 88 -6.73 2.75 -8.74
N ALA A 89 -7.44 1.62 -8.66
CA ALA A 89 -8.90 1.55 -8.56
C ALA A 89 -9.43 1.11 -7.20
N GLY A 90 -8.62 0.46 -6.35
CA GLY A 90 -9.08 -0.12 -5.08
C GLY A 90 -9.66 0.92 -4.11
N THR A 91 -9.18 2.16 -4.15
CA THR A 91 -9.76 3.32 -3.45
C THR A 91 -11.26 3.46 -3.67
N ALA A 92 -11.74 3.18 -4.88
CA ALA A 92 -13.16 3.31 -5.24
C ALA A 92 -14.05 2.29 -4.53
N LEU A 93 -13.52 1.13 -4.13
CA LEU A 93 -14.29 0.15 -3.36
C LEU A 93 -14.76 0.73 -2.03
N PHE A 94 -13.93 1.56 -1.38
CA PHE A 94 -14.29 2.23 -0.13
C PHE A 94 -15.37 3.31 -0.33
N VAL A 95 -15.37 3.98 -1.49
CA VAL A 95 -16.45 4.92 -1.86
C VAL A 95 -17.77 4.17 -2.02
N TYR A 96 -17.78 3.08 -2.79
CA TYR A 96 -18.98 2.25 -2.99
C TYR A 96 -19.44 1.55 -1.69
N PHE A 97 -18.55 1.41 -0.71
CA PHE A 97 -18.88 0.83 0.59
C PHE A 97 -19.88 1.69 1.38
N ASN A 98 -19.91 3.01 1.17
CA ASN A 98 -20.84 3.93 1.84
C ASN A 98 -22.31 3.54 1.61
N ARG A 99 -22.64 2.98 0.43
CA ARG A 99 -23.99 2.47 0.13
C ARG A 99 -24.40 1.32 1.02
N PHE A 100 -23.46 0.43 1.33
CA PHE A 100 -23.70 -0.69 2.24
C PHE A 100 -23.85 -0.20 3.69
N LEU A 101 -23.02 0.76 4.10
CA LEU A 101 -23.15 1.39 5.43
C LEU A 101 -24.53 2.03 5.61
N LEU A 102 -25.00 2.81 4.63
CA LEU A 102 -26.32 3.43 4.73
C LEU A 102 -27.47 2.41 4.72
N LYS A 103 -27.35 1.34 3.92
CA LYS A 103 -28.32 0.24 3.92
C LYS A 103 -28.31 -0.54 5.23
N ASP A 104 -27.17 -0.62 5.90
CA ASP A 104 -27.10 -1.24 7.22
C ASP A 104 -27.79 -0.36 8.28
N ILE A 105 -27.56 0.96 8.23
CA ILE A 105 -28.24 1.93 9.11
C ILE A 105 -29.77 1.85 8.94
N THR A 106 -30.28 1.72 7.71
CA THR A 106 -31.73 1.53 7.49
C THR A 106 -32.23 0.22 8.09
N SER A 107 -31.47 -0.88 7.92
CA SER A 107 -31.83 -2.20 8.45
C SER A 107 -31.90 -2.22 9.99
N ARG A 108 -31.01 -1.50 10.67
CA ARG A 108 -30.98 -1.40 12.14
C ARG A 108 -32.23 -0.78 12.74
N ARG A 109 -32.95 0.08 12.00
CA ARG A 109 -34.24 0.64 12.46
C ARG A 109 -35.31 -0.44 12.67
N HIS A 110 -35.20 -1.56 11.95
CA HIS A 110 -36.17 -2.65 12.00
C HIS A 110 -35.73 -3.84 12.88
N HIS A 111 -34.45 -3.91 13.26
CA HIS A 111 -33.87 -5.06 13.97
C HIS A 111 -33.16 -4.66 15.26
N HIS A 112 -33.90 -4.57 16.36
CA HIS A 112 -33.41 -3.98 17.62
C HIS A 112 -32.22 -4.74 18.26
N ASN A 113 -32.24 -6.08 18.25
CA ASN A 113 -31.15 -6.88 18.84
C ASN A 113 -29.84 -6.74 18.03
N TYR A 114 -29.95 -6.77 16.70
CA TYR A 114 -28.83 -6.53 15.81
C TYR A 114 -28.27 -5.10 16.01
N ALA A 115 -29.14 -4.10 16.08
CA ALA A 115 -28.76 -2.71 16.27
C ALA A 115 -27.94 -2.52 17.57
N LYS A 116 -28.36 -3.13 18.69
CA LYS A 116 -27.61 -3.05 19.96
C LYS A 116 -26.18 -3.57 19.83
N ILE A 117 -26.01 -4.76 19.25
CA ILE A 117 -24.68 -5.40 19.10
C ILE A 117 -23.81 -4.56 18.17
N SER A 118 -24.36 -4.17 17.00
CA SER A 118 -23.63 -3.41 16.00
C SER A 118 -23.18 -2.03 16.51
N ILE A 119 -24.06 -1.31 17.21
CA ILE A 119 -23.73 -0.02 17.86
C ILE A 119 -22.65 -0.20 18.94
N ALA A 120 -22.71 -1.28 19.72
CA ALA A 120 -21.68 -1.55 20.73
C ALA A 120 -20.31 -1.80 20.09
N MET A 121 -20.25 -2.56 18.99
CA MET A 121 -19.02 -2.78 18.23
C MET A 121 -18.48 -1.47 17.65
N GLU A 122 -19.33 -0.62 17.06
CA GLU A 122 -18.93 0.69 16.55
C GLU A 122 -18.40 1.62 17.65
N LYS A 123 -19.02 1.60 18.83
CA LYS A 123 -18.52 2.36 19.99
C LYS A 123 -17.16 1.86 20.47
N ALA A 124 -16.89 0.56 20.38
CA ALA A 124 -15.57 0.02 20.68
C ALA A 124 -14.49 0.54 19.70
N LEU A 125 -14.89 0.90 18.47
CA LEU A 125 -14.00 1.53 17.47
C LEU A 125 -13.83 3.05 17.67
N TYR A 126 -14.48 3.65 18.66
CA TYR A 126 -14.38 5.10 18.92
C TYR A 126 -12.95 5.65 19.04
N PRO A 127 -11.99 4.95 19.68
CA PRO A 127 -10.60 5.41 19.72
C PRO A 127 -10.00 5.60 18.32
N ILE A 128 -10.37 4.75 17.36
CA ILE A 128 -9.89 4.84 15.97
C ILE A 128 -10.48 6.08 15.31
N TYR A 129 -11.76 6.36 15.51
CA TYR A 129 -12.40 7.56 14.96
C TYR A 129 -11.74 8.85 15.48
N ARG A 130 -11.37 8.87 16.77
CA ARG A 130 -10.64 10.01 17.37
C ARG A 130 -9.26 10.22 16.77
N VAL A 131 -8.57 9.14 16.41
CA VAL A 131 -7.29 9.22 15.69
C VAL A 131 -7.48 9.81 14.28
N LEU A 132 -8.64 9.62 13.65
CA LEU A 132 -8.93 10.21 12.34
C LEU A 132 -9.25 11.70 12.40
N GLU A 133 -9.71 12.23 13.53
CA GLU A 133 -10.01 13.67 13.70
C GLU A 133 -8.76 14.53 13.50
N TRP A 134 -7.64 14.16 14.13
CA TRP A 134 -6.40 14.93 14.04
C TRP A 134 -5.91 15.15 12.60
N PRO A 135 -5.74 14.10 11.75
CA PRO A 135 -5.33 14.31 10.36
C PRO A 135 -6.43 15.01 9.54
N ALA A 136 -7.71 14.77 9.83
CA ALA A 136 -8.83 15.44 9.18
C ALA A 136 -8.77 16.97 9.32
N GLU A 137 -8.60 17.42 10.56
CA GLU A 137 -8.55 18.84 10.89
C GLU A 137 -7.24 19.47 10.40
N ARG A 138 -6.12 18.79 10.64
CA ARG A 138 -4.78 19.34 10.37
C ARG A 138 -4.43 19.41 8.90
N PHE A 139 -4.76 18.38 8.12
CA PHE A 139 -4.31 18.27 6.72
C PHE A 139 -5.44 18.48 5.71
N PHE A 140 -6.69 18.17 6.08
CA PHE A 140 -7.82 18.24 5.15
C PHE A 140 -8.78 19.40 5.45
N GLY A 141 -8.65 20.04 6.62
CA GLY A 141 -9.42 21.24 7.00
C GLY A 141 -10.87 20.95 7.38
N PHE A 142 -11.19 19.72 7.78
CA PHE A 142 -12.49 19.40 8.35
C PHE A 142 -12.68 20.13 9.69
N LYS A 143 -13.93 20.47 10.03
CA LYS A 143 -14.29 21.08 11.30
C LYS A 143 -15.37 20.26 11.97
N SER A 144 -15.28 20.11 13.28
CA SER A 144 -16.32 19.44 14.07
C SER A 144 -17.69 20.06 13.79
N ILE A 145 -18.67 19.19 13.56
CA ILE A 145 -20.06 19.58 13.30
C ILE A 145 -20.83 19.44 14.61
N ASN A 146 -21.35 20.57 15.14
CA ASN A 146 -22.19 20.57 16.34
C ASN A 146 -23.37 19.61 16.17
N THR A 147 -23.44 18.56 16.98
CA THR A 147 -24.56 17.63 17.02
C THR A 147 -25.72 18.26 17.80
N GLN A 148 -26.73 18.77 17.10
CA GLN A 148 -28.01 19.06 17.76
C GLN A 148 -28.67 17.73 18.14
N LYS A 149 -29.04 17.59 19.42
CA LYS A 149 -29.79 16.43 19.94
C LYS A 149 -31.26 16.57 19.52
N ALA A 150 -31.58 16.30 18.25
CA ALA A 150 -32.95 16.13 17.82
C ALA A 150 -33.41 14.68 18.04
N GLU A 151 -34.68 14.49 18.39
CA GLU A 151 -35.31 13.17 18.42
C GLU A 151 -35.53 12.69 16.97
N ASN A 152 -35.33 11.39 16.71
CA ASN A 152 -35.45 10.72 15.39
C ASN A 152 -34.34 10.94 14.33
N LEU A 153 -33.13 11.27 14.75
CA LEU A 153 -31.98 11.33 13.85
C LEU A 153 -31.55 9.95 13.35
N VAL A 154 -31.15 9.84 12.07
CA VAL A 154 -30.51 8.63 11.49
C VAL A 154 -29.34 8.14 12.36
N TRP A 155 -28.59 9.09 12.91
CA TRP A 155 -27.41 8.87 13.75
C TRP A 155 -27.70 8.29 15.14
N ASN A 156 -28.97 8.23 15.56
CA ASN A 156 -29.32 7.55 16.81
C ASN A 156 -29.18 6.02 16.70
N TYR A 157 -29.07 5.49 15.47
CA TYR A 157 -28.90 4.07 15.18
C TYR A 157 -27.44 3.69 14.85
N THR A 158 -26.49 4.58 15.15
CA THR A 158 -25.05 4.38 14.92
C THR A 158 -24.25 4.57 16.22
N GLY A 159 -23.10 3.89 16.33
CA GLY A 159 -22.14 4.06 17.43
C GLY A 159 -21.21 5.27 17.24
N TYR A 160 -21.28 5.91 16.08
CA TYR A 160 -20.52 7.10 15.71
C TYR A 160 -21.44 8.28 15.38
N SER A 161 -20.91 9.50 15.42
CA SER A 161 -21.67 10.71 15.05
C SER A 161 -21.61 10.99 13.54
N ARG A 162 -22.50 11.86 13.05
CA ARG A 162 -22.47 12.36 11.66
C ARG A 162 -21.10 12.87 11.21
N TYR A 163 -20.38 13.55 12.12
CA TYR A 163 -19.05 14.05 11.84
C TYR A 163 -18.07 12.90 11.59
N HIS A 164 -18.08 11.88 12.44
CA HIS A 164 -17.22 10.71 12.24
C HIS A 164 -17.57 9.93 10.96
N PHE A 165 -18.84 9.85 10.57
CA PHE A 165 -19.23 9.26 9.29
C PHE A 165 -18.64 10.05 8.11
N GLN A 166 -18.78 11.38 8.13
CA GLN A 166 -18.17 12.25 7.13
C GLN A 166 -16.64 12.08 7.06
N LEU A 167 -15.97 11.97 8.21
CA LEU A 167 -14.53 11.71 8.27
C LEU A 167 -14.17 10.34 7.70
N LEU A 168 -14.92 9.29 8.02
CA LEU A 168 -14.70 7.94 7.49
C LEU A 168 -14.78 7.96 5.96
N THR A 169 -15.86 8.51 5.42
CA THR A 169 -16.05 8.61 3.98
C THR A 169 -14.96 9.43 3.30
N ALA A 170 -14.50 10.53 3.92
CA ALA A 170 -13.47 11.38 3.35
C ALA A 170 -12.04 10.81 3.44
N ILE A 171 -11.71 10.08 4.51
CA ILE A 171 -10.32 9.72 4.86
C ILE A 171 -10.01 8.26 4.59
N VAL A 172 -10.93 7.34 4.86
CA VAL A 172 -10.71 5.90 4.66
C VAL A 172 -10.27 5.57 3.22
N PRO A 173 -10.76 6.24 2.16
CA PRO A 173 -10.23 6.00 0.81
C PRO A 173 -8.70 6.18 0.68
N PHE A 174 -8.06 7.06 1.48
CA PHE A 174 -6.60 7.20 1.49
C PHE A 174 -5.85 5.99 2.08
N SER A 175 -6.54 5.08 2.77
CA SER A 175 -5.92 3.88 3.34
C SER A 175 -5.33 2.98 2.25
N VAL A 176 -5.98 2.85 1.09
CA VAL A 176 -5.48 2.03 -0.02
C VAL A 176 -4.13 2.53 -0.54
N PRO A 177 -4.00 3.79 -1.01
CA PRO A 177 -2.71 4.27 -1.49
C PRO A 177 -1.64 4.32 -0.39
N LEU A 178 -2.02 4.59 0.86
CA LEU A 178 -1.12 4.52 2.01
C LEU A 178 -0.56 3.11 2.20
N LEU A 179 -1.44 2.10 2.30
CA LEU A 179 -1.07 0.72 2.55
C LEU A 179 -0.28 0.13 1.39
N VAL A 180 -0.65 0.42 0.14
CA VAL A 180 0.08 -0.07 -1.03
C VAL A 180 1.50 0.51 -1.07
N ALA A 181 1.66 1.83 -0.93
CA ALA A 181 2.99 2.45 -0.91
C ALA A 181 3.83 1.96 0.27
N ALA A 182 3.23 1.88 1.47
CA ALA A 182 3.92 1.44 2.67
C ALA A 182 4.31 -0.03 2.61
N ALA A 183 3.43 -0.94 2.14
CA ALA A 183 3.73 -2.37 2.06
C ALA A 183 4.83 -2.67 1.05
N ASN A 184 4.80 -2.06 -0.14
CA ASN A 184 5.85 -2.25 -1.13
C ASN A 184 7.20 -1.70 -0.65
N GLY A 185 7.21 -0.52 -0.02
CA GLY A 185 8.42 0.01 0.61
C GLY A 185 8.93 -0.90 1.72
N ALA A 186 8.03 -1.37 2.58
CA ALA A 186 8.35 -2.25 3.70
C ALA A 186 9.05 -3.54 3.24
N ILE A 187 8.50 -4.20 2.21
CA ILE A 187 9.06 -5.42 1.63
C ILE A 187 10.46 -5.15 1.08
N LEU A 188 10.65 -4.08 0.30
CA LEU A 188 11.97 -3.73 -0.23
C LEU A 188 12.99 -3.49 0.89
N GLY A 189 12.60 -2.77 1.94
CA GLY A 189 13.44 -2.51 3.11
C GLY A 189 13.83 -3.78 3.88
N MET A 190 12.87 -4.69 4.08
CA MET A 190 13.13 -5.98 4.74
C MET A 190 14.08 -6.86 3.91
N LEU A 191 13.87 -6.94 2.59
CA LEU A 191 14.75 -7.71 1.69
C LEU A 191 16.16 -7.13 1.67
N PHE A 192 16.30 -5.80 1.61
CA PHE A 192 17.60 -5.14 1.67
C PHE A 192 18.34 -5.49 2.97
N ALA A 193 17.66 -5.38 4.11
CA ALA A 193 18.23 -5.74 5.41
C ALA A 193 18.62 -7.22 5.50
N PHE A 194 17.79 -8.11 4.95
CA PHE A 194 18.07 -9.55 4.89
C PHE A 194 19.37 -9.84 4.13
N HIS A 195 19.54 -9.28 2.94
CA HIS A 195 20.76 -9.48 2.15
C HIS A 195 21.99 -8.84 2.81
N LEU A 196 21.83 -7.64 3.37
CA LEU A 196 22.92 -6.95 4.06
C LEU A 196 23.43 -7.78 5.26
N PHE A 197 22.51 -8.24 6.11
CA PHE A 197 22.85 -9.01 7.29
C PHE A 197 23.42 -10.38 6.94
N ASN A 198 22.78 -11.14 6.05
CA ASN A 198 23.27 -12.46 5.65
C ASN A 198 24.62 -12.39 4.92
N GLY A 199 24.85 -11.31 4.16
CA GLY A 199 26.16 -11.03 3.59
C GLY A 199 27.22 -10.84 4.66
N ALA A 200 26.97 -9.97 5.63
CA ALA A 200 27.89 -9.75 6.76
C ALA A 200 28.17 -11.04 7.53
N PHE A 201 27.12 -11.81 7.84
CA PHE A 201 27.19 -13.04 8.63
C PHE A 201 27.95 -14.15 7.90
N THR A 202 27.63 -14.39 6.64
CA THR A 202 28.33 -15.40 5.81
C THR A 202 29.79 -15.01 5.63
N GLY A 203 30.06 -13.73 5.35
CA GLY A 203 31.42 -13.21 5.26
C GLY A 203 32.22 -13.42 6.55
N TYR A 204 31.61 -13.15 7.71
CA TYR A 204 32.21 -13.41 9.01
C TYR A 204 32.56 -14.89 9.23
N HIS A 205 31.66 -15.81 8.86
CA HIS A 205 31.93 -17.24 8.97
C HIS A 205 33.06 -17.72 8.07
N LEU A 206 33.25 -17.10 6.91
CA LEU A 206 34.26 -17.52 5.93
C LEU A 206 35.66 -16.96 6.24
N ALA A 207 35.77 -15.71 6.69
CA ALA A 207 37.07 -15.06 6.89
C ALA A 207 37.15 -14.14 8.13
N GLY A 208 36.29 -14.36 9.13
CA GLY A 208 36.26 -13.55 10.34
C GLY A 208 35.89 -12.09 10.07
N ILE A 209 36.41 -11.16 10.87
CA ILE A 209 36.07 -9.73 10.78
C ILE A 209 36.38 -9.16 9.38
N ASN A 210 37.47 -9.61 8.75
CA ASN A 210 37.88 -9.17 7.42
C ASN A 210 36.87 -9.58 6.33
N GLY A 211 36.18 -10.71 6.54
CA GLY A 211 35.18 -11.22 5.60
C GLY A 211 33.85 -10.50 5.61
N ILE A 212 33.53 -9.73 6.66
CA ILE A 212 32.25 -9.00 6.78
C ILE A 212 32.04 -8.06 5.59
N VAL A 213 33.04 -7.26 5.26
CA VAL A 213 32.95 -6.27 4.18
C VAL A 213 32.80 -6.97 2.83
N GLY A 214 33.56 -8.03 2.57
CA GLY A 214 33.45 -8.83 1.35
C GLY A 214 32.07 -9.46 1.19
N GLY A 215 31.53 -10.07 2.26
CA GLY A 215 30.21 -10.69 2.25
C GLY A 215 29.07 -9.68 2.06
N ILE A 216 29.17 -8.49 2.68
CA ILE A 216 28.23 -7.37 2.46
C ILE A 216 28.24 -6.94 0.99
N ILE A 217 29.42 -6.68 0.43
CA ILE A 217 29.54 -6.20 -0.96
C ILE A 217 28.96 -7.22 -1.93
N TYR A 218 29.28 -8.51 -1.74
CA TYR A 218 28.73 -9.59 -2.57
C TYR A 218 27.19 -9.61 -2.53
N ASN A 219 26.59 -9.57 -1.33
CA ASN A 219 25.13 -9.67 -1.19
C ASN A 219 24.39 -8.40 -1.60
N ILE A 220 24.96 -7.22 -1.39
CA ILE A 220 24.39 -5.98 -1.92
C ILE A 220 24.42 -6.01 -3.45
N THR A 221 25.52 -6.46 -4.06
CA THR A 221 25.61 -6.61 -5.53
C THR A 221 24.56 -7.60 -6.04
N PHE A 222 24.40 -8.75 -5.38
CA PHE A 222 23.33 -9.70 -5.69
C PHE A 222 21.96 -9.02 -5.60
N PHE A 223 21.64 -8.35 -4.49
CA PHE A 223 20.34 -7.70 -4.28
C PHE A 223 20.04 -6.63 -5.34
N ILE A 224 21.01 -5.74 -5.62
CA ILE A 224 20.86 -4.69 -6.63
C ILE A 224 20.69 -5.30 -8.02
N SER A 225 21.51 -6.28 -8.39
CA SER A 225 21.43 -6.94 -9.71
C SER A 225 20.16 -7.77 -9.87
N ALA A 226 19.62 -8.32 -8.77
CA ALA A 226 18.36 -9.04 -8.78
C ALA A 226 17.16 -8.11 -8.96
N ILE A 227 17.16 -6.91 -8.35
CA ILE A 227 15.99 -6.01 -8.35
C ILE A 227 16.04 -4.97 -9.46
N LEU A 228 17.19 -4.35 -9.71
CA LEU A 228 17.31 -3.19 -10.60
C LEU A 228 16.79 -3.44 -12.03
N PRO A 229 17.03 -4.60 -12.67
CA PRO A 229 16.64 -4.82 -14.07
C PRO A 229 15.14 -4.64 -14.32
N HIS A 230 14.31 -5.24 -13.46
CA HIS A 230 12.86 -5.17 -13.57
C HIS A 230 12.29 -4.02 -12.72
N GLY A 231 12.88 -3.76 -11.54
CA GLY A 231 12.45 -2.75 -10.58
C GLY A 231 12.52 -1.31 -11.07
N ILE A 232 13.39 -0.99 -12.04
CA ILE A 232 13.42 0.35 -12.67
C ILE A 232 12.13 0.69 -13.43
N ILE A 233 11.36 -0.34 -13.82
CA ILE A 233 10.06 -0.19 -14.47
C ILE A 233 8.94 -0.44 -13.46
N GLU A 234 9.03 -1.52 -12.68
CA GLU A 234 7.98 -1.96 -11.77
C GLU A 234 7.67 -0.92 -10.69
N ILE A 235 8.70 -0.40 -10.01
CA ILE A 235 8.52 0.52 -8.89
C ILE A 235 7.83 1.81 -9.35
N PRO A 236 8.26 2.47 -10.45
CA PRO A 236 7.52 3.60 -11.00
C PRO A 236 6.07 3.26 -11.37
N VAL A 237 5.80 2.11 -11.98
CA VAL A 237 4.42 1.70 -12.34
C VAL A 237 3.54 1.57 -11.10
N ILE A 238 4.04 0.94 -10.03
CA ILE A 238 3.31 0.82 -8.77
C ILE A 238 3.06 2.19 -8.14
N LEU A 239 4.08 3.06 -8.09
CA LEU A 239 3.96 4.40 -7.52
C LEU A 239 2.98 5.29 -8.31
N LEU A 240 3.03 5.23 -9.65
CA LEU A 240 2.10 5.96 -10.51
C LEU A 240 0.68 5.43 -10.37
N SER A 241 0.51 4.10 -10.30
CA SER A 241 -0.80 3.47 -10.03
C SER A 241 -1.37 3.92 -8.69
N THR A 242 -0.54 3.89 -7.65
CA THR A 242 -0.90 4.36 -6.30
C THR A 242 -1.26 5.85 -6.30
N SER A 243 -0.58 6.66 -7.12
CA SER A 243 -0.86 8.10 -7.26
C SER A 243 -2.24 8.36 -7.87
N ILE A 244 -2.71 7.50 -8.78
CA ILE A 244 -4.08 7.56 -9.30
C ILE A 244 -5.08 7.26 -8.17
N GLY A 245 -4.82 6.21 -7.38
CA GLY A 245 -5.63 5.88 -6.21
C GLY A 245 -5.70 7.03 -5.20
N TYR A 246 -4.58 7.70 -4.94
CA TYR A 246 -4.52 8.92 -4.14
C TYR A 246 -5.36 10.05 -4.75
N ALA A 247 -5.28 10.26 -6.07
CA ALA A 247 -6.02 11.31 -6.74
C ALA A 247 -7.55 11.10 -6.65
N ILE A 248 -8.01 9.84 -6.70
CA ILE A 248 -9.42 9.49 -6.46
C ILE A 248 -9.81 9.82 -5.01
N ALA A 249 -8.97 9.44 -4.03
CA ALA A 249 -9.22 9.75 -2.62
C ALA A 249 -9.26 11.27 -2.35
N ASP A 250 -8.30 12.04 -2.88
CA ASP A 250 -8.25 13.51 -2.78
C ASP A 250 -9.46 14.17 -3.44
N SER A 251 -9.90 13.66 -4.60
CA SER A 251 -11.08 14.16 -5.29
C SER A 251 -12.34 13.99 -4.44
N ASN A 252 -12.57 12.80 -3.88
CA ASN A 252 -13.74 12.55 -3.03
C ASN A 252 -13.65 13.28 -1.69
N CYS A 253 -12.48 13.32 -1.06
CA CYS A 253 -12.27 14.06 0.18
C CYS A 253 -12.64 15.54 0.03
N ARG A 254 -12.16 16.18 -1.05
CA ARG A 254 -12.54 17.57 -1.37
C ARG A 254 -14.02 17.70 -1.69
N LEU A 255 -14.60 16.76 -2.42
CA LEU A 255 -16.03 16.78 -2.73
C LEU A 255 -16.88 16.75 -1.46
N VAL A 256 -16.55 15.85 -0.52
CA VAL A 256 -17.23 15.72 0.78
C VAL A 256 -17.11 17.00 1.58
N ARG A 257 -15.91 17.57 1.66
CA ARG A 257 -15.65 18.81 2.40
C ARG A 257 -16.32 20.03 1.78
N ASP A 258 -16.06 20.28 0.50
CA ASP A 258 -16.42 21.54 -0.17
C ASP A 258 -17.93 21.61 -0.43
N LYS A 259 -18.61 20.47 -0.60
CA LYS A 259 -20.08 20.40 -0.72
C LYS A 259 -20.80 20.07 0.59
N ASN A 260 -20.08 19.90 1.69
CA ASN A 260 -20.65 19.45 2.98
C ASN A 260 -21.55 18.21 2.83
N LEU A 261 -21.07 17.18 2.13
CA LEU A 261 -21.79 15.92 2.00
C LEU A 261 -21.86 15.21 3.36
N PHE A 262 -22.89 14.39 3.54
CA PHE A 262 -23.12 13.54 4.71
C PHE A 262 -23.43 14.29 6.01
N VAL A 263 -23.99 15.49 5.89
CA VAL A 263 -24.39 16.32 7.05
C VAL A 263 -25.89 16.20 7.37
N SER A 264 -26.70 15.74 6.40
CA SER A 264 -28.15 15.59 6.57
C SER A 264 -28.52 14.47 7.55
N ASP A 265 -29.67 14.66 8.19
CA ASP A 265 -30.29 13.69 9.09
C ASP A 265 -31.37 12.85 8.39
N ASN A 266 -31.56 13.06 7.08
CA ASN A 266 -32.51 12.32 6.24
C ASN A 266 -31.78 11.28 5.37
N ILE A 267 -32.32 10.05 5.33
CA ILE A 267 -31.78 8.96 4.51
C ILE A 267 -31.81 9.28 3.01
N ALA A 268 -32.84 9.97 2.52
CA ALA A 268 -32.95 10.33 1.11
C ALA A 268 -31.81 11.27 0.67
N ASP A 269 -31.47 12.24 1.51
CA ASP A 269 -30.36 13.17 1.25
C ASP A 269 -29.03 12.43 1.32
N LEU A 270 -28.84 11.55 2.30
CA LEU A 270 -27.64 10.71 2.39
C LEU A 270 -27.49 9.79 1.16
N GLN A 271 -28.59 9.26 0.61
CA GLN A 271 -28.55 8.51 -0.65
C GLN A 271 -28.13 9.38 -1.83
N ALA A 272 -28.59 10.63 -1.90
CA ALA A 272 -28.17 11.58 -2.92
C ALA A 272 -26.69 11.96 -2.80
N ASP A 273 -26.18 12.09 -1.57
CA ASP A 273 -24.77 12.33 -1.28
C ASP A 273 -23.90 11.15 -1.75
N ILE A 274 -24.30 9.92 -1.44
CA ILE A 274 -23.63 8.69 -1.93
C ILE A 274 -23.61 8.67 -3.45
N ALA A 275 -24.76 8.89 -4.10
CA ALA A 275 -24.85 8.90 -5.56
C ALA A 275 -23.93 9.97 -6.19
N THR A 276 -23.75 11.11 -5.51
CA THR A 276 -22.85 12.18 -5.94
C THR A 276 -21.38 11.75 -5.87
N GLU A 277 -20.98 11.08 -4.78
CA GLU A 277 -19.62 10.55 -4.58
C GLU A 277 -19.30 9.39 -5.54
N GLU A 278 -20.25 8.45 -5.69
CA GLU A 278 -20.16 7.32 -6.62
C GLU A 278 -20.02 7.81 -8.06
N ARG A 279 -20.77 8.85 -8.44
CA ARG A 279 -20.67 9.47 -9.76
C ARG A 279 -19.31 10.12 -9.97
N ASN A 280 -18.80 10.88 -8.99
CA ASN A 280 -17.48 11.49 -9.07
C ASN A 280 -16.39 10.42 -9.30
N THR A 281 -16.42 9.35 -8.50
CA THR A 281 -15.50 8.22 -8.63
C THR A 281 -15.65 7.51 -9.98
N GLY A 282 -16.88 7.25 -10.40
CA GLY A 282 -17.20 6.63 -11.68
C GLY A 282 -16.70 7.43 -12.89
N THR A 283 -16.77 8.76 -12.84
CA THR A 283 -16.23 9.60 -13.94
C THR A 283 -14.72 9.45 -14.13
N ILE A 284 -13.98 9.12 -13.06
CA ILE A 284 -12.54 8.88 -13.13
C ILE A 284 -12.26 7.45 -13.59
N LEU A 285 -12.84 6.45 -12.92
CA LEU A 285 -12.63 5.02 -13.21
C LEU A 285 -13.05 4.60 -14.61
N PHE A 286 -14.20 5.09 -15.08
CA PHE A 286 -14.72 4.73 -16.40
C PHE A 286 -14.28 5.71 -17.49
N SER A 287 -13.33 6.60 -17.19
CA SER A 287 -12.75 7.47 -18.20
C SER A 287 -11.88 6.68 -19.19
N PRO A 288 -11.90 7.00 -20.49
CA PRO A 288 -10.99 6.39 -21.46
C PRO A 288 -9.51 6.61 -21.11
N LEU A 289 -9.20 7.72 -20.44
CA LEU A 289 -7.83 8.05 -20.04
C LEU A 289 -7.30 7.10 -18.95
N PHE A 290 -8.13 6.74 -17.96
CA PHE A 290 -7.77 5.76 -16.93
C PHE A 290 -7.38 4.42 -17.57
N TRP A 291 -8.24 3.87 -18.44
CA TRP A 291 -7.98 2.57 -19.08
C TRP A 291 -6.82 2.59 -20.06
N LYS A 292 -6.57 3.70 -20.75
CA LYS A 292 -5.35 3.87 -21.57
C LYS A 292 -4.08 3.82 -20.73
N ILE A 293 -4.06 4.51 -19.59
CA ILE A 293 -2.92 4.50 -18.66
C ILE A 293 -2.75 3.10 -18.06
N TYR A 294 -3.84 2.47 -17.63
CA TYR A 294 -3.79 1.12 -17.05
C TYR A 294 -3.30 0.08 -18.07
N LEU A 295 -3.77 0.12 -19.33
CA LEU A 295 -3.27 -0.75 -20.39
C LEU A 295 -1.77 -0.55 -20.62
N PHE A 296 -1.31 0.71 -20.61
CA PHE A 296 0.12 1.01 -20.68
C PHE A 296 0.91 0.41 -19.51
N PHE A 297 0.38 0.49 -18.27
CA PHE A 297 0.99 -0.18 -17.11
C PHE A 297 1.04 -1.69 -17.27
N VAL A 298 -0.03 -2.32 -17.74
CA VAL A 298 -0.07 -3.77 -18.00
C VAL A 298 1.04 -4.16 -19.00
N LEU A 299 1.22 -3.39 -20.08
CA LEU A 299 2.30 -3.64 -21.05
C LEU A 299 3.69 -3.51 -20.42
N LEU A 300 3.92 -2.48 -19.60
CA LEU A 300 5.19 -2.31 -18.88
C LEU A 300 5.45 -3.45 -17.89
N LEU A 301 4.42 -3.94 -17.20
CA LEU A 301 4.54 -5.03 -16.24
C LEU A 301 4.76 -6.38 -16.93
N LEU A 302 4.26 -6.56 -18.15
CA LEU A 302 4.60 -7.72 -18.98
C LEU A 302 6.08 -7.72 -19.34
N ILE A 303 6.60 -6.56 -19.77
CA ILE A 303 8.04 -6.38 -20.05
C ILE A 303 8.86 -6.64 -18.78
N THR A 304 8.40 -6.12 -17.64
CA THR A 304 9.04 -6.32 -16.32
C THR A 304 9.13 -7.80 -15.96
N ALA A 305 8.04 -8.55 -16.10
CA ALA A 305 8.02 -9.98 -15.82
C ALA A 305 8.98 -10.77 -16.73
N PHE A 306 9.07 -10.41 -18.01
CA PHE A 306 10.04 -11.00 -18.92
C PHE A 306 11.49 -10.67 -18.52
N ILE A 307 11.77 -9.42 -18.14
CA ILE A 307 13.10 -9.03 -17.64
C ILE A 307 13.45 -9.82 -16.38
N GLU A 308 12.50 -9.99 -15.46
CA GLU A 308 12.71 -10.72 -14.21
C GLU A 308 13.07 -12.20 -14.46
N THR A 309 12.39 -12.86 -15.40
CA THR A 309 12.59 -14.31 -15.60
C THR A 309 13.74 -14.64 -16.55
N GLU A 310 13.89 -13.89 -17.65
CA GLU A 310 14.83 -14.26 -18.71
C GLU A 310 16.15 -13.47 -18.64
N ILE A 311 16.11 -12.22 -18.19
CA ILE A 311 17.26 -11.30 -18.28
C ILE A 311 17.98 -11.19 -16.94
N THR A 312 17.24 -11.08 -15.85
CA THR A 312 17.77 -10.86 -14.50
C THR A 312 18.78 -11.94 -14.07
N PRO A 313 18.57 -13.26 -14.31
CA PRO A 313 19.57 -14.27 -13.98
C PRO A 313 20.94 -14.05 -14.66
N SER A 314 20.92 -13.61 -15.92
CA SER A 314 22.15 -13.30 -16.66
C SER A 314 22.86 -12.05 -16.10
N ILE A 315 22.08 -11.02 -15.72
CA ILE A 315 22.63 -9.81 -15.10
C ILE A 315 23.23 -10.11 -13.73
N ILE A 316 22.58 -10.94 -12.91
CA ILE A 316 23.12 -11.40 -11.63
C ILE A 316 24.47 -12.08 -11.85
N THR A 317 24.53 -13.06 -12.76
CA THR A 317 25.75 -13.81 -13.06
C THR A 317 26.89 -12.88 -13.49
N TRP A 318 26.58 -11.93 -14.39
CA TRP A 318 27.55 -10.94 -14.82
C TRP A 318 28.02 -10.03 -13.68
N ALA A 319 27.10 -9.49 -12.89
CA ALA A 319 27.42 -8.59 -11.78
C ALA A 319 28.27 -9.28 -10.70
N LEU A 320 27.97 -10.54 -10.38
CA LEU A 320 28.76 -11.34 -9.44
C LEU A 320 30.15 -11.63 -9.99
N SER A 321 30.29 -11.97 -11.28
CA SER A 321 31.61 -12.24 -11.89
C SER A 321 32.58 -11.05 -11.82
N ILE A 322 32.07 -9.82 -11.75
CA ILE A 322 32.88 -8.60 -11.58
C ILE A 322 33.37 -8.44 -10.14
N VAL A 323 32.55 -8.84 -9.18
CA VAL A 323 32.77 -8.60 -7.75
C VAL A 323 33.49 -9.76 -7.07
N GLU A 324 33.37 -10.98 -7.59
CA GLU A 324 34.04 -12.19 -7.09
C GLU A 324 35.57 -12.06 -6.95
N PRO A 325 36.32 -11.51 -7.93
CA PRO A 325 37.78 -11.33 -7.79
C PRO A 325 38.14 -10.37 -6.66
N PHE A 326 37.34 -9.32 -6.47
CA PHE A 326 37.55 -8.35 -5.40
C PHE A 326 37.23 -8.96 -4.03
N VAL A 327 36.10 -9.64 -3.91
CA VAL A 327 35.67 -10.30 -2.66
C VAL A 327 36.64 -11.41 -2.28
N SER A 328 37.09 -12.22 -3.24
CA SER A 328 38.10 -13.26 -2.97
C SER A 328 39.45 -12.69 -2.53
N SER A 329 39.86 -11.52 -3.04
CA SER A 329 41.06 -10.85 -2.54
C SER A 329 40.92 -10.38 -1.09
N LEU A 330 39.73 -9.89 -0.69
CA LEU A 330 39.41 -9.47 0.67
C LEU A 330 39.29 -10.64 1.66
N LEU A 331 38.82 -11.79 1.21
CA LEU A 331 38.71 -13.00 2.03
C LEU A 331 40.07 -13.66 2.29
N ASN A 332 41.04 -13.44 1.41
CA ASN A 332 42.39 -14.01 1.49
C ASN A 332 43.43 -13.08 2.15
N SER A 333 43.01 -11.90 2.63
CA SER A 333 43.86 -10.89 3.28
C SER A 333 43.71 -10.87 4.80
#